data_AF-A0A921FEF5-F1
#
_entry.id   AF-A0A921FEF5-F1
#
_cell.length_a   1.000
_cell.length_b   1.000
_cell.length_c   1.000
_cell.angle_alpha   90.00
_cell.angle_beta   90.00
_cell.angle_gamma   90.00
#
_symmetry.space_group_name_H-M   'P 1'
#
loop_
_entity.id
_entity.type
_entity.pdbx_description
1 polymer ?
#
loop_
_entity_poly.entity_id
_entity_poly.type
_entity_poly.pdbx_seq_one_letter_code
_entity_poly.pdbx_strand_id
1 'polypeptide(L)'
;ILKEIALSQGKQEDAHRYARCYREVSDSISRMTRTEATVRINHEAEKLDLLSHMKRLRHILALALIILVAGMIYMGRNIHIFHKKQRLNKELTLEENSQVTLSEKQQSLEERLEAFQQSAIYLHFCRVTQSRELSEDHWRQLVNALNKVYPTFISKLYSLNPKLTELELRTCCLIKIGISTNRISALIAHSPSAVNSILTRLYHKMTGEKTNMSVSREFLKRLE
;
A
#
# COMPACT_ATOMS: atom_id res chain seq x y z
N ILE A 1 -58.58 -8.57 -86.54
CA ILE A 1 -60.05 -8.51 -86.37
C ILE A 1 -60.68 -7.23 -86.97
N LEU A 2 -60.70 -6.06 -86.31
CA LEU A 2 -61.39 -4.85 -86.85
C LEU A 2 -60.87 -4.38 -88.22
N LYS A 3 -59.54 -4.38 -88.42
CA LYS A 3 -58.91 -4.11 -89.72
C LYS A 3 -59.37 -5.08 -90.83
N GLU A 4 -59.43 -6.37 -90.52
CA GLU A 4 -59.79 -7.44 -91.48
C GLU A 4 -61.28 -7.38 -91.84
N ILE A 5 -62.14 -7.02 -90.88
CA ILE A 5 -63.57 -6.79 -91.11
C ILE A 5 -63.80 -5.55 -92.00
N ALA A 6 -63.02 -4.47 -91.81
CA ALA A 6 -63.13 -3.29 -92.67
C ALA A 6 -62.64 -3.56 -94.10
N LEU A 7 -61.59 -4.37 -94.26
CA LEU A 7 -61.08 -4.83 -95.56
C LEU A 7 -62.11 -5.70 -96.31
N SER A 8 -62.81 -6.61 -95.63
CA SER A 8 -63.83 -7.46 -96.26
C SER A 8 -65.09 -6.70 -96.68
N GLN A 9 -65.33 -5.50 -96.13
CA GLN A 9 -66.41 -4.60 -96.52
C GLN A 9 -66.02 -3.57 -97.59
N GLY A 10 -64.79 -3.64 -98.13
CA GLY A 10 -64.30 -2.70 -99.16
C GLY A 10 -63.91 -1.30 -98.64
N LYS A 11 -63.90 -1.08 -97.32
CA LYS A 11 -63.58 0.22 -96.70
C LYS A 11 -62.08 0.33 -96.38
N GLN A 12 -61.26 0.63 -97.39
CA GLN A 12 -59.80 0.72 -97.30
C GLN A 12 -59.31 1.76 -96.27
N GLU A 13 -59.86 2.97 -96.29
CA GLU A 13 -59.49 4.07 -95.38
C GLU A 13 -59.63 3.69 -93.90
N ASP A 14 -60.77 3.08 -93.53
CA ASP A 14 -61.03 2.63 -92.16
C ASP A 14 -60.07 1.52 -91.74
N ALA A 15 -59.77 0.57 -92.64
CA ALA A 15 -58.79 -0.48 -92.37
C ALA A 15 -57.38 0.08 -92.10
N HIS A 16 -56.95 1.08 -92.88
CA HIS A 16 -55.69 1.78 -92.65
C HIS A 16 -55.70 2.53 -91.32
N ARG A 17 -56.81 3.20 -90.97
CA ARG A 17 -56.97 3.87 -89.68
C ARG A 17 -56.88 2.88 -88.52
N TYR A 18 -57.58 1.75 -88.58
CA TYR A 18 -57.51 0.71 -87.55
C TYR A 18 -56.12 0.09 -87.42
N ALA A 19 -55.42 -0.12 -88.55
CA ALA A 19 -54.04 -0.62 -88.52
C ALA A 19 -53.08 0.37 -87.85
N ARG A 20 -53.24 1.67 -88.11
CA ARG A 20 -52.45 2.73 -87.47
C ARG A 20 -52.71 2.78 -85.97
N CYS A 21 -53.98 2.85 -85.55
CA CYS A 21 -54.34 2.89 -84.13
C CYS A 21 -53.85 1.64 -83.38
N TYR A 22 -53.96 0.45 -83.99
CA TYR A 22 -53.44 -0.78 -83.39
C TYR A 22 -51.92 -0.71 -83.19
N ARG A 23 -51.18 -0.24 -84.21
CA ARG A 23 -49.71 -0.11 -84.12
C ARG A 23 -49.30 0.87 -83.03
N GLU A 24 -49.93 2.03 -82.96
CA GLU A 24 -49.64 3.06 -81.93
C GLU A 24 -49.92 2.53 -80.52
N VAL A 25 -51.05 1.87 -80.31
CA VAL A 25 -51.41 1.26 -79.01
C VAL A 25 -50.45 0.12 -78.67
N SER A 26 -50.12 -0.76 -79.62
CA SER A 26 -49.19 -1.88 -79.43
C SER A 26 -47.78 -1.40 -79.07
N ASP A 27 -47.28 -0.37 -79.74
CA ASP A 27 -45.97 0.22 -79.48
C ASP A 27 -45.95 0.89 -78.10
N SER A 28 -47.04 1.56 -77.71
CA SER A 28 -47.18 2.18 -76.39
C SER A 28 -47.21 1.14 -75.26
N ILE A 29 -48.00 0.06 -75.43
CA ILE A 29 -48.06 -1.05 -74.47
C ILE A 29 -46.67 -1.68 -74.34
N SER A 30 -46.01 -1.97 -75.48
CA SER A 30 -44.68 -2.59 -75.49
C SER A 30 -43.62 -1.72 -74.80
N ARG A 31 -43.65 -0.39 -74.98
CA ARG A 31 -42.78 0.55 -74.26
C ARG A 31 -43.10 0.58 -72.77
N MET A 32 -44.38 0.68 -72.39
CA MET A 32 -44.82 0.71 -70.99
C MET A 32 -44.41 -0.56 -70.24
N THR A 33 -44.62 -1.74 -70.84
CA THR A 33 -44.22 -3.02 -70.25
C THR A 33 -42.70 -3.13 -70.10
N ARG A 34 -41.92 -2.64 -71.07
CA ARG A 34 -40.46 -2.61 -70.98
C ARG A 34 -39.98 -1.67 -69.86
N THR A 35 -40.55 -0.47 -69.77
CA THR A 35 -40.20 0.48 -68.70
C THR A 35 -40.59 -0.05 -67.33
N GLU A 36 -41.75 -0.68 -67.21
CA GLU A 36 -42.20 -1.30 -65.97
C GLU A 36 -41.29 -2.46 -65.57
N ALA A 37 -40.89 -3.31 -66.51
CA ALA A 37 -39.93 -4.39 -66.26
C ALA A 37 -38.57 -3.84 -65.80
N THR A 38 -38.05 -2.79 -66.44
CA THR A 38 -36.79 -2.17 -66.00
C THR A 38 -36.89 -1.54 -64.62
N VAL A 39 -38.02 -0.88 -64.30
CA VAL A 39 -38.24 -0.30 -62.97
C VAL A 39 -38.36 -1.39 -61.91
N ARG A 40 -39.04 -2.51 -62.21
CA ARG A 40 -39.13 -3.66 -61.29
C ARG A 40 -37.77 -4.29 -61.03
N ILE A 41 -36.99 -4.54 -62.09
CA ILE A 41 -35.62 -5.08 -61.98
C ILE A 41 -34.73 -4.13 -61.17
N ASN A 42 -34.80 -2.83 -61.45
CA ASN A 42 -34.02 -1.83 -60.72
C ASN A 42 -34.44 -1.77 -59.24
N HIS A 43 -35.74 -1.80 -58.95
CA HIS A 43 -36.27 -1.77 -57.59
C HIS A 43 -35.91 -3.04 -56.80
N GLU A 44 -35.91 -4.21 -57.43
CA GLU A 44 -35.46 -5.47 -56.81
C GLU A 44 -33.94 -5.46 -56.57
N ALA A 45 -33.15 -4.93 -57.51
CA ALA A 45 -31.71 -4.75 -57.36
C ALA A 45 -31.37 -3.82 -56.19
N GLU A 46 -32.05 -2.68 -56.07
CA GLU A 46 -31.89 -1.74 -54.95
C GLU A 46 -32.18 -2.39 -53.61
N LYS A 47 -33.25 -3.20 -53.51
CA LYS A 47 -33.57 -3.93 -52.26
C LYS A 47 -32.49 -4.94 -51.88
N LEU A 48 -31.96 -5.66 -52.87
CA LEU A 48 -30.91 -6.66 -52.64
C LEU A 48 -29.59 -5.98 -52.22
N ASP A 49 -29.27 -4.85 -52.86
CA ASP A 49 -28.10 -4.04 -52.53
C ASP A 49 -28.21 -3.47 -51.11
N LEU A 50 -29.35 -2.88 -50.76
CA LEU A 50 -29.66 -2.37 -49.42
C LEU A 50 -29.50 -3.46 -48.35
N LEU A 51 -30.00 -4.67 -48.64
CA LEU A 51 -29.90 -5.83 -47.75
C LEU A 51 -28.45 -6.30 -47.61
N SER A 52 -27.66 -6.24 -48.68
CA SER A 52 -26.23 -6.57 -48.66
C SER A 52 -25.41 -5.57 -47.82
N HIS A 53 -25.71 -4.27 -47.97
CA HIS A 53 -25.10 -3.19 -47.20
C HIS A 53 -25.39 -3.32 -45.71
N MET A 54 -26.65 -3.59 -45.33
CA MET A 54 -27.04 -3.79 -43.93
C MET A 54 -26.34 -5.00 -43.28
N LYS A 55 -26.13 -6.09 -44.03
CA LYS A 55 -25.37 -7.25 -43.54
C LYS A 55 -23.91 -6.87 -43.25
N ARG A 56 -23.24 -6.18 -44.18
CA ARG A 56 -21.85 -5.71 -44.00
C ARG A 56 -21.74 -4.77 -42.80
N LEU A 57 -22.66 -3.81 -42.69
CA LEU A 57 -22.72 -2.87 -41.56
C LEU A 57 -22.88 -3.62 -40.23
N ARG A 58 -23.80 -4.60 -40.15
CA ARG A 58 -24.00 -5.42 -38.95
C ARG A 58 -22.74 -6.19 -38.55
N HIS A 59 -22.00 -6.75 -39.52
CA HIS A 59 -20.74 -7.45 -39.22
C HIS A 59 -19.66 -6.50 -38.70
N ILE A 60 -19.52 -5.31 -39.29
CA ILE A 60 -18.57 -4.29 -38.82
C ILE A 60 -18.88 -3.88 -37.38
N LEU A 61 -20.16 -3.63 -37.07
CA LEU A 61 -20.59 -3.29 -35.71
C LEU A 61 -20.33 -4.43 -34.71
N ALA A 62 -20.56 -5.68 -35.10
CA ALA A 62 -20.29 -6.84 -34.24
C ALA A 62 -18.79 -6.98 -33.93
N LEU A 63 -17.91 -6.81 -34.92
CA LEU A 63 -16.45 -6.84 -34.73
C LEU A 63 -15.97 -5.70 -33.83
N ALA A 64 -16.50 -4.48 -34.03
CA ALA A 64 -16.19 -3.34 -33.19
C ALA A 64 -16.55 -3.61 -31.71
N LEU A 65 -17.72 -4.23 -31.46
CA LEU A 65 -18.17 -4.57 -30.12
C LEU A 65 -17.28 -5.63 -29.45
N ILE A 66 -16.83 -6.64 -30.20
CA ILE A 66 -15.89 -7.65 -29.70
C ILE A 66 -14.56 -7.00 -29.28
N ILE A 67 -14.03 -6.10 -30.11
CA ILE A 67 -12.78 -5.37 -29.81
C ILE A 67 -12.94 -4.50 -28.56
N LEU A 68 -14.08 -3.80 -28.42
CA LEU A 68 -14.38 -3.02 -27.23
C LEU A 68 -14.43 -3.88 -25.96
N VAL A 69 -15.10 -5.03 -26.02
CA VAL A 69 -15.18 -5.97 -24.88
C VAL A 69 -13.79 -6.53 -24.54
N ALA A 70 -13.01 -6.93 -25.54
CA ALA A 70 -11.64 -7.38 -25.33
C ALA A 70 -10.75 -6.29 -24.70
N GLY A 71 -10.90 -5.03 -25.16
CA GLY A 71 -10.23 -3.87 -24.59
C GLY A 71 -10.63 -3.61 -23.13
N MET A 72 -11.92 -3.71 -22.80
CA MET A 72 -12.39 -3.57 -21.41
C MET A 72 -11.83 -4.66 -20.50
N ILE A 73 -11.79 -5.92 -20.97
CA ILE A 73 -11.18 -7.04 -20.22
C ILE A 73 -9.69 -6.78 -20.00
N TYR A 74 -8.98 -6.34 -21.04
CA TYR A 74 -7.55 -6.01 -20.94
C TYR A 74 -7.30 -4.87 -19.96
N MET A 75 -8.04 -3.77 -20.07
CA MET A 75 -7.92 -2.62 -19.17
C MET A 75 -8.24 -3.01 -17.72
N GLY A 76 -9.29 -3.81 -17.48
CA GLY A 76 -9.61 -4.31 -16.15
C GLY A 76 -8.47 -5.13 -15.53
N ARG A 77 -7.86 -6.03 -16.32
CA ARG A 77 -6.65 -6.77 -15.88
C ARG A 77 -5.48 -5.84 -15.58
N ASN A 78 -5.23 -4.87 -16.44
CA ASN A 78 -4.10 -3.95 -16.31
C ASN A 78 -4.25 -3.02 -15.09
N ILE A 79 -5.45 -2.52 -14.84
CA ILE A 79 -5.83 -1.74 -13.65
C ILE A 79 -5.66 -2.59 -12.38
N HIS A 80 -6.10 -3.84 -12.40
CA HIS A 80 -5.94 -4.74 -11.25
C HIS A 80 -4.46 -5.00 -10.93
N ILE A 81 -3.64 -5.31 -11.93
CA ILE A 81 -2.19 -5.52 -11.79
C ILE A 81 -1.53 -4.24 -11.25
N PHE A 82 -1.92 -3.07 -11.78
CA PHE A 82 -1.42 -1.78 -11.33
C PHE A 82 -1.75 -1.52 -9.86
N HIS A 83 -3.00 -1.72 -9.44
CA HIS A 83 -3.39 -1.55 -8.04
C HIS A 83 -2.70 -2.53 -7.09
N LYS A 84 -2.51 -3.79 -7.51
CA LYS A 84 -1.77 -4.77 -6.71
C LYS A 84 -0.31 -4.34 -6.51
N LYS A 85 0.34 -3.86 -7.57
CA LYS A 85 1.72 -3.32 -7.52
C LYS A 85 1.81 -2.09 -6.62
N GLN A 86 0.81 -1.22 -6.64
CA GLN A 86 0.77 -0.01 -5.81
C GLN A 86 0.60 -0.33 -4.31
N ARG A 87 -0.17 -1.37 -3.95
CA ARG A 87 -0.28 -1.83 -2.55
C ARG A 87 1.04 -2.38 -2.04
N LEU A 88 1.67 -3.25 -2.83
CA LEU A 88 2.95 -3.86 -2.46
C LEU A 88 4.06 -2.81 -2.27
N ASN A 89 4.14 -1.81 -3.17
CA ASN A 89 5.13 -0.73 -3.01
C ASN A 89 4.89 0.10 -1.74
N LYS A 90 3.63 0.37 -1.37
CA LYS A 90 3.33 1.11 -0.13
C LYS A 90 3.73 0.33 1.11
N GLU A 91 3.51 -0.98 1.11
CA GLU A 91 3.88 -1.87 2.21
C GLU A 91 5.41 -1.97 2.35
N LEU A 92 6.12 -2.16 1.23
CA LEU A 92 7.58 -2.16 1.20
C LEU A 92 8.17 -0.82 1.67
N THR A 93 7.63 0.32 1.22
CA THR A 93 8.09 1.64 1.67
C THR A 93 7.80 1.88 3.16
N LEU A 94 6.68 1.38 3.69
CA LEU A 94 6.36 1.51 5.11
C LEU A 94 7.30 0.65 5.98
N GLU A 95 7.59 -0.57 5.53
CA GLU A 95 8.54 -1.48 6.17
C GLU A 95 9.95 -0.91 6.16
N GLU A 96 10.42 -0.42 5.01
CA GLU A 96 11.72 0.24 4.85
C GLU A 96 11.83 1.49 5.74
N ASN A 97 10.83 2.37 5.75
CA ASN A 97 10.82 3.54 6.63
C ASN A 97 10.83 3.17 8.12
N SER A 98 10.11 2.11 8.49
CA SER A 98 10.08 1.61 9.88
C SER A 98 11.43 1.03 10.28
N GLN A 99 12.07 0.28 9.38
CA GLN A 99 13.39 -0.30 9.59
C GLN A 99 14.47 0.79 9.70
N VAL A 100 14.44 1.79 8.82
CA VAL A 100 15.35 2.95 8.88
C VAL A 100 15.16 3.70 10.21
N THR A 101 13.92 3.99 10.61
CA THR A 101 13.64 4.68 11.88
C THR A 101 14.15 3.88 13.09
N LEU A 102 13.99 2.56 13.08
CA LEU A 102 14.50 1.68 14.15
C LEU A 102 16.03 1.67 14.17
N SER A 103 16.66 1.56 13.00
CA SER A 103 18.11 1.60 12.84
C SER A 103 18.70 2.93 13.31
N GLU A 104 18.09 4.05 12.94
CA GLU A 104 18.52 5.39 13.37
C GLU A 104 18.37 5.58 14.89
N LYS A 105 17.28 5.09 15.48
CA LYS A 105 17.09 5.11 16.94
C LYS A 105 18.10 4.25 17.67
N GLN A 106 18.40 3.06 17.14
CA GLN A 106 19.42 2.16 17.70
C GLN A 106 20.80 2.80 17.61
N GLN A 107 21.17 3.33 16.44
CA GLN A 107 22.45 4.01 16.24
C GLN A 107 22.59 5.24 17.15
N SER A 108 21.55 6.06 17.28
CA SER A 108 21.56 7.21 18.19
C SER A 108 21.74 6.81 19.66
N LEU A 109 21.18 5.66 20.07
CA LEU A 109 21.36 5.14 21.42
C LEU A 109 22.79 4.61 21.63
N GLU A 110 23.33 3.88 20.66
CA GLU A 110 24.70 3.38 20.68
C GLU A 110 25.71 4.52 20.78
N GLU A 111 25.58 5.56 19.94
CA GLU A 111 26.42 6.75 19.98
C GLU A 111 26.37 7.47 21.35
N ARG A 112 25.16 7.60 21.94
CA ARG A 112 25.00 8.18 23.29
C ARG A 112 25.65 7.31 24.37
N LEU A 113 25.57 5.98 24.23
CA LEU A 113 26.17 5.05 25.16
C LEU A 113 27.69 5.08 25.08
N GLU A 114 28.25 5.10 23.88
CA GLU A 114 29.69 5.23 23.64
C GLU A 114 30.23 6.55 24.20
N ALA A 115 29.56 7.67 23.90
CA ALA A 115 29.91 8.97 24.45
C ALA A 115 29.86 8.99 25.99
N PHE A 116 28.88 8.31 26.59
CA PHE A 116 28.81 8.17 28.05
C PHE A 116 29.93 7.30 28.61
N GLN A 117 30.27 6.19 27.98
CA GLN A 117 31.37 5.31 28.42
C GLN A 117 32.74 6.00 28.31
N GLN A 118 32.88 6.96 27.39
CA GLN A 118 34.08 7.79 27.27
C GLN A 118 34.06 9.02 28.19
N SER A 119 32.94 9.32 28.85
CA SER A 119 32.82 10.48 29.72
C SER A 119 33.73 10.38 30.95
N ALA A 120 34.27 11.52 31.39
CA ALA A 120 35.15 11.59 32.55
C ALA A 120 34.49 11.00 33.81
N ILE A 121 33.18 11.20 33.98
CA ILE A 121 32.44 10.70 35.15
C ILE A 121 32.32 9.17 35.14
N TYR A 122 32.00 8.54 34.01
CA TYR A 122 31.96 7.08 33.91
C TYR A 122 33.34 6.48 34.21
N LEU A 123 34.38 7.01 33.56
CA LEU A 123 35.75 6.56 33.76
C LEU A 123 36.22 6.76 35.20
N HIS A 124 35.80 7.84 35.86
CA HIS A 124 36.07 8.07 37.28
C HIS A 124 35.46 6.96 38.15
N PHE A 125 34.16 6.64 37.98
CA PHE A 125 33.50 5.55 38.69
C PHE A 125 34.09 4.15 38.38
N CYS A 126 34.63 3.94 37.19
CA CYS A 126 35.36 2.74 36.85
C CYS A 126 36.70 2.60 37.59
N ARG A 127 37.37 3.71 37.91
CA ARG A 127 38.70 3.74 38.55
C ARG A 127 38.67 3.77 40.08
N VAL A 128 37.72 4.50 40.68
CA VAL A 128 37.63 4.62 42.14
C VAL A 128 37.42 3.26 42.82
N THR A 129 37.98 3.14 44.02
CA THR A 129 37.93 1.90 44.79
C THR A 129 37.22 2.07 46.12
N GLN A 130 37.17 3.29 46.66
CA GLN A 130 36.63 3.55 48.00
C GLN A 130 35.64 4.71 47.99
N SER A 131 34.65 4.63 48.90
CA SER A 131 33.62 5.66 49.05
C SER A 131 34.17 7.06 49.33
N ARG A 132 35.28 7.18 50.09
CA ARG A 132 35.88 8.48 50.44
C ARG A 132 36.42 9.27 49.25
N GLU A 133 36.61 8.62 48.11
CA GLU A 133 37.05 9.26 46.86
C GLU A 133 35.88 9.90 46.10
N LEU A 134 34.64 9.62 46.52
CA LEU A 134 33.42 10.07 45.87
C LEU A 134 32.77 11.21 46.66
N SER A 135 32.65 12.37 46.02
CA SER A 135 31.90 13.51 46.54
C SER A 135 30.43 13.43 46.13
N GLU A 136 29.58 14.21 46.79
CA GLU A 136 28.19 14.42 46.40
C GLU A 136 28.05 14.96 44.98
N ASP A 137 29.01 15.76 44.53
CA ASP A 137 29.05 16.27 43.16
C ASP A 137 29.29 15.15 42.13
N HIS A 138 30.19 14.20 42.42
CA HIS A 138 30.40 13.03 41.56
C HIS A 138 29.10 12.22 41.41
N TRP A 139 28.34 12.02 42.49
CA TRP A 139 27.05 11.32 42.43
C TRP A 139 26.03 12.06 41.58
N ARG A 140 25.91 13.38 41.75
CA ARG A 140 25.03 14.23 40.92
C ARG A 140 25.40 14.17 39.44
N GLN A 141 26.70 14.26 39.12
CA GLN A 141 27.18 14.15 37.75
C GLN A 141 26.85 12.79 37.15
N LEU A 142 27.01 11.69 37.90
CA LEU A 142 26.67 10.35 37.43
C LEU A 142 25.17 10.21 37.13
N VAL A 143 24.32 10.68 38.04
CA VAL A 143 22.85 10.65 37.84
C VAL A 143 22.46 11.46 36.61
N ASN A 144 23.02 12.66 36.44
CA ASN A 144 22.75 13.50 35.28
C ASN A 144 23.22 12.84 33.97
N ALA A 145 24.39 12.23 33.97
CA ALA A 145 24.92 11.52 32.81
C ALA A 145 24.06 10.30 32.46
N LEU A 146 23.63 9.52 33.46
CA LEU A 146 22.70 8.40 33.26
C LEU A 146 21.34 8.88 32.74
N ASN A 147 20.79 9.97 33.26
CA ASN A 147 19.51 10.52 32.80
C ASN A 147 19.59 11.02 31.34
N LYS A 148 20.78 11.44 30.88
CA LYS A 148 21.02 11.78 29.47
C LYS A 148 21.06 10.57 28.55
N VAL A 149 21.46 9.39 29.02
CA VAL A 149 21.52 8.15 28.20
C VAL A 149 20.24 7.34 28.31
N TYR A 150 19.68 7.25 29.52
CA TYR A 150 18.47 6.52 29.89
C TYR A 150 17.46 7.48 30.55
N PRO A 151 16.72 8.30 29.78
CA PRO A 151 15.84 9.34 30.32
C PRO A 151 14.70 8.82 31.21
N THR A 152 14.32 7.55 31.04
CA THR A 152 13.24 6.91 31.79
C THR A 152 13.71 6.14 33.01
N PHE A 153 15.02 5.92 33.17
CA PHE A 153 15.53 5.03 34.20
C PHE A 153 15.24 5.53 35.61
N ILE A 154 15.60 6.79 35.89
CA ILE A 154 15.45 7.38 37.23
C ILE A 154 13.97 7.61 37.55
N SER A 155 13.19 8.12 36.61
CA SER A 155 11.76 8.34 36.79
C SER A 155 11.01 7.04 37.06
N LYS A 156 11.37 5.95 36.38
CA LYS A 156 10.79 4.62 36.60
C LYS A 156 11.18 4.01 37.95
N LEU A 157 12.41 4.21 38.41
CA LEU A 157 12.80 3.80 39.77
C LEU A 157 11.91 4.46 40.83
N TYR A 158 11.66 5.77 40.71
CA TYR A 158 10.76 6.49 41.61
C TYR A 158 9.29 6.13 41.41
N SER A 159 8.86 5.78 40.19
CA SER A 159 7.51 5.29 39.94
C SER A 159 7.25 3.94 40.61
N LEU A 160 8.23 3.03 40.58
CA LEU A 160 8.11 1.70 41.18
C LEU A 160 8.33 1.72 42.70
N ASN A 161 9.13 2.65 43.20
CA ASN A 161 9.36 2.83 44.63
C ASN A 161 9.43 4.33 44.97
N PRO A 162 8.29 4.99 45.26
CA PRO A 162 8.26 6.43 45.57
C PRO A 162 9.09 6.85 46.80
N LYS A 163 9.39 5.89 47.69
CA LYS A 163 10.21 6.10 48.90
C LYS A 163 11.67 5.68 48.70
N LEU A 164 12.16 5.66 47.45
CA LEU A 164 13.53 5.30 47.11
C LEU A 164 14.52 6.21 47.85
N THR A 165 15.37 5.60 48.68
CA THR A 165 16.39 6.36 49.41
C THR A 165 17.57 6.70 48.49
N GLU A 166 18.35 7.71 48.87
CA GLU A 166 19.54 8.09 48.10
C GLU A 166 20.55 6.95 47.98
N LEU A 167 20.75 6.17 49.05
CA LEU A 167 21.60 4.98 49.02
C LEU A 167 21.10 3.92 48.03
N GLU A 168 19.78 3.70 48.00
CA GLU A 168 19.13 2.78 47.06
C GLU A 168 19.32 3.28 45.61
N LEU A 169 19.14 4.58 45.37
CA LEU A 169 19.39 5.20 44.06
C LEU A 169 20.84 5.06 43.61
N ARG A 170 21.82 5.37 44.47
CA ARG A 170 23.25 5.19 44.18
C ARG A 170 23.56 3.75 43.82
N THR A 171 23.00 2.80 44.58
CA THR A 171 23.14 1.37 44.30
C THR A 171 22.59 1.04 42.90
N CYS A 172 21.39 1.49 42.55
CA CYS A 172 20.81 1.28 41.21
C CYS A 172 21.68 1.89 40.09
N CYS A 173 22.20 3.10 40.27
CA CYS A 173 23.10 3.75 39.31
C CYS A 173 24.38 2.92 39.09
N LEU A 174 25.03 2.44 40.16
CA LEU A 174 26.23 1.61 40.06
C LEU A 174 25.95 0.26 39.37
N ILE A 175 24.78 -0.33 39.59
CA ILE A 175 24.33 -1.53 38.87
C ILE A 175 24.15 -1.23 37.38
N LYS A 176 23.54 -0.08 37.06
CA LYS A 176 23.27 0.34 35.67
C LYS A 176 24.56 0.51 34.86
N ILE A 177 25.62 1.05 35.47
CA ILE A 177 26.95 1.16 34.85
C ILE A 177 27.81 -0.11 34.96
N GLY A 178 27.25 -1.21 35.48
CA GLY A 178 27.90 -2.52 35.45
C GLY A 178 28.95 -2.80 36.54
N ILE A 179 29.03 -1.99 37.60
CA ILE A 179 30.02 -2.20 38.67
C ILE A 179 29.66 -3.44 39.51
N SER A 180 30.62 -4.33 39.74
CA SER A 180 30.40 -5.60 40.49
C SER A 180 29.93 -5.36 41.93
N THR A 181 29.16 -6.28 42.52
CA THR A 181 28.59 -6.11 43.87
C THR A 181 29.67 -5.85 44.94
N ASN A 182 30.82 -6.51 44.83
CA ASN A 182 31.96 -6.30 45.73
C ASN A 182 32.55 -4.88 45.62
N ARG A 183 32.58 -4.32 44.40
CA ARG A 183 33.00 -2.93 44.21
C ARG A 183 31.94 -1.97 44.70
N ILE A 184 30.65 -2.24 44.43
CA ILE A 184 29.54 -1.43 44.94
C ILE A 184 29.64 -1.29 46.46
N SER A 185 29.86 -2.39 47.19
CA SER A 185 29.95 -2.36 48.65
C SER A 185 31.05 -1.41 49.14
N ALA A 186 32.20 -1.40 48.48
CA ALA A 186 33.29 -0.49 48.81
C ALA A 186 32.98 0.99 48.46
N LEU A 187 32.26 1.25 47.38
CA LEU A 187 31.90 2.60 46.93
C LEU A 187 30.77 3.25 47.74
N ILE A 188 29.86 2.44 48.28
CA ILE A 188 28.80 2.93 49.17
C ILE A 188 29.14 2.79 50.66
N ALA A 189 30.37 2.35 51.00
CA ALA A 189 30.82 2.11 52.38
C ALA A 189 29.93 1.15 53.20
N HIS A 190 29.45 0.08 52.57
CA HIS A 190 28.66 -0.97 53.21
C HIS A 190 29.29 -2.36 53.01
N SER A 191 28.82 -3.35 53.76
CA SER A 191 29.23 -4.75 53.54
C SER A 191 28.60 -5.33 52.26
N PRO A 192 29.22 -6.32 51.61
CA PRO A 192 28.61 -7.02 50.47
C PRO A 192 27.22 -7.60 50.78
N SER A 193 27.03 -8.11 52.00
CA SER A 193 25.73 -8.61 52.49
C SER A 193 24.67 -7.51 52.57
N ALA A 194 25.05 -6.29 52.97
CA ALA A 194 24.12 -5.17 52.99
C ALA A 194 23.70 -4.75 51.57
N VAL A 195 24.61 -4.76 50.60
CA VAL A 195 24.28 -4.53 49.19
C VAL A 195 23.28 -5.58 48.68
N ASN A 196 23.51 -6.85 49.00
CA ASN A 196 22.58 -7.93 48.63
C ASN A 196 21.17 -7.71 49.23
N SER A 197 21.10 -7.36 50.51
CA SER A 197 19.84 -7.03 51.17
C SER A 197 19.14 -5.82 50.54
N ILE A 198 19.90 -4.79 50.14
CA ILE A 198 19.35 -3.63 49.42
C ILE A 198 18.75 -4.06 48.08
N LEU A 199 19.47 -4.86 47.27
CA LEU A 199 19.02 -5.29 45.95
C LEU A 199 17.77 -6.17 46.02
N THR A 200 17.75 -7.16 46.90
CA THR A 200 16.61 -8.07 47.07
C THR A 200 15.38 -7.35 47.62
N ARG A 201 15.57 -6.42 48.57
CA ARG A 201 14.49 -5.56 49.08
C ARG A 201 13.97 -4.61 48.00
N LEU A 202 14.85 -4.02 47.20
CA LEU A 202 14.44 -3.15 46.09
C LEU A 202 13.61 -3.91 45.06
N TYR A 203 14.08 -5.09 44.66
CA TYR A 203 13.30 -5.95 43.76
C TYR A 203 11.92 -6.26 44.36
N HIS A 204 11.86 -6.72 45.62
CA HIS A 204 10.60 -7.04 46.27
C HIS A 204 9.65 -5.83 46.37
N LYS A 205 10.16 -4.63 46.64
CA LYS A 205 9.36 -3.40 46.64
C LYS A 205 8.81 -3.07 45.26
N MET A 206 9.57 -3.33 44.20
CA MET A 206 9.20 -2.96 42.83
C MET A 206 8.30 -4.00 42.14
N THR A 207 8.42 -5.28 42.49
CA THR A 207 7.72 -6.39 41.82
C THR A 207 6.71 -7.11 42.72
N GLY A 208 6.82 -6.99 44.04
CA GLY A 208 6.03 -7.76 45.01
C GLY A 208 6.56 -9.18 45.25
N GLU A 209 7.57 -9.63 44.52
CA GLU A 209 8.07 -11.01 44.57
C GLU A 209 9.36 -11.14 45.39
N LYS A 210 9.61 -12.31 45.97
CA LYS A 210 10.89 -12.63 46.60
C LYS A 210 11.78 -13.35 45.59
N THR A 211 13.03 -12.91 45.46
CA THR A 211 13.99 -13.54 44.56
C THR A 211 15.41 -13.47 45.12
N ASN A 212 16.35 -14.11 44.42
CA ASN A 212 17.77 -14.08 44.78
C ASN A 212 18.47 -12.81 44.24
N MET A 213 19.69 -12.58 44.73
CA MET A 213 20.51 -11.43 44.33
C MET A 213 20.72 -11.32 42.82
N SER A 214 20.95 -12.45 42.16
CA SER A 214 21.30 -12.50 40.73
C SER A 214 20.15 -11.97 39.88
N VAL A 215 18.94 -12.47 40.14
CA VAL A 215 17.72 -12.03 39.44
C VAL A 215 17.40 -10.57 39.75
N SER A 216 17.52 -10.17 41.03
CA SER A 216 17.29 -8.77 41.44
C SER A 216 18.22 -7.80 40.70
N ARG A 217 19.49 -8.17 40.58
CA ARG A 217 20.53 -7.39 39.89
C ARG A 217 20.28 -7.30 38.40
N GLU A 218 19.93 -8.41 37.75
CA GLU A 218 19.65 -8.43 36.32
C GLU A 218 18.41 -7.59 35.97
N PHE A 219 17.36 -7.66 36.80
CA PHE A 219 16.18 -6.82 36.66
C PHE A 219 16.52 -5.32 36.68
N LEU A 220 17.30 -4.87 37.68
CA LEU A 220 17.70 -3.47 37.79
C LEU A 220 18.62 -3.01 36.65
N LYS A 221 19.45 -3.91 36.12
CA LYS A 221 20.31 -3.62 34.96
C LYS A 221 19.49 -3.38 33.69
N ARG A 222 18.45 -4.19 33.47
CA ARG A 222 17.55 -4.13 32.31
C ARG A 222 16.47 -3.05 32.40
N LEU A 223 16.37 -2.35 33.52
CA LEU A 223 15.38 -1.29 33.69
C LEU A 223 15.71 -0.11 32.75
N GLU A 224 14.93 0.03 31.68
CA GLU A 224 14.92 1.19 30.78
C GLU A 224 14.15 2.36 31.38
#